data_AF-A0A7Y0DY33-F1
#
_entry.id   AF-A0A7Y0DY33-F1
#
_cell.length_a   1.000
_cell.length_b   1.000
_cell.length_c   1.000
_cell.angle_alpha   90.00
_cell.angle_beta   90.00
_cell.angle_gamma   90.00
#
_symmetry.space_group_name_H-M   'P 1'
#
loop_
_entity.id
_entity.type
_entity.pdbx_description
1 polymer ?
#
loop_
_entity_poly.entity_id
_entity_poly.type
_entity_poly.pdbx_seq_one_letter_code
_entity_poly.pdbx_strand_id
1 'polypeptide(L)'
;MTNGLRWMGAVIAFLFLVQTALPQESRAELPAFKERFCFAEPYDRPCAVFPIDQTDFSEFFEYMIVEAKAQEPFDFFSWQAFVALNWPYAAPDRPAPSLSDTGRYAWTYYARRDDVISAARPATDCRDRSDGRGVYTWDLAQADGNVLIDIDGNFAVYETRMNDVAADYIRSNALNTLAGQEKFAPKAVSFPLGGDGRMPSVLMKTAWRILTGKPSDSRYLQADGIVSVPTEASESGEPLCLTVRLGLVGMHIVSRVKSGNGDEWIWSTFEHRDNVPIAENARNINSIYARDLFPGGCKAPKEAQTETASPEGYAFFDPDCPTCATNAASTKRWSWADTAPFARLNGSPPDRASQIVRCWDIFPRTDEINAQWHAALAGSVLTNYQLVSTQWRGANASAMFEHGEVPRYVSNTTLETYLQYDKTGSCLGCHAGAATAAGQSANFTFLLQNAD
;
A
#
# COMPACT_ATOMS: atom_id res chain seq x y z
N MET A 1 -0.52 -66.72 -62.18
CA MET A 1 -0.50 -65.88 -63.39
C MET A 1 -1.06 -64.52 -63.02
N THR A 2 -0.27 -63.47 -63.29
CA THR A 2 -0.69 -62.09 -63.66
C THR A 2 -1.55 -61.24 -62.71
N ASN A 3 -0.88 -60.26 -62.08
CA ASN A 3 -1.03 -58.80 -62.19
C ASN A 3 -2.41 -58.10 -62.10
N GLY A 4 -2.45 -57.08 -61.23
CA GLY A 4 -3.32 -55.88 -61.32
C GLY A 4 -3.80 -55.40 -59.94
N LEU A 5 -2.96 -54.85 -59.05
CA LEU A 5 -2.45 -53.47 -58.99
C LEU A 5 -3.50 -52.33 -59.10
N ARG A 6 -3.69 -51.66 -57.95
CA ARG A 6 -3.81 -50.20 -57.71
C ARG A 6 -5.17 -49.69 -57.18
N TRP A 7 -5.01 -48.81 -56.17
CA TRP A 7 -5.95 -47.90 -55.53
C TRP A 7 -6.59 -48.35 -54.22
N MET A 8 -5.78 -48.34 -53.15
CA MET A 8 -6.15 -47.76 -51.84
C MET A 8 -4.90 -47.74 -50.96
N GLY A 9 -4.17 -46.63 -50.99
CA GLY A 9 -2.94 -46.43 -50.23
C GLY A 9 -2.56 -44.96 -50.26
N ALA A 10 -3.35 -44.12 -49.61
CA ALA A 10 -3.08 -42.70 -49.45
C ALA A 10 -3.82 -42.08 -48.26
N VAL A 11 -3.80 -42.72 -47.08
CA VAL A 11 -3.93 -42.07 -45.76
C VAL A 11 -3.21 -42.99 -44.78
N ILE A 12 -2.45 -42.45 -43.82
CA ILE A 12 -1.61 -43.17 -42.84
C ILE A 12 -0.18 -43.46 -43.34
N ALA A 13 0.60 -42.39 -43.56
CA ALA A 13 2.06 -42.36 -43.35
C ALA A 13 2.58 -40.93 -43.57
N PHE A 14 2.15 -39.99 -42.73
CA PHE A 14 2.77 -38.65 -42.65
C PHE A 14 2.56 -38.08 -41.25
N LEU A 15 3.17 -38.71 -40.25
CA LEU A 15 3.16 -38.20 -38.87
C LEU A 15 4.43 -38.57 -38.08
N PHE A 16 5.53 -38.86 -38.76
CA PHE A 16 6.84 -38.99 -38.12
C PHE A 16 7.90 -38.31 -38.97
N LEU A 17 8.74 -37.51 -38.30
CA LEU A 17 9.88 -36.73 -38.79
C LEU A 17 9.59 -35.37 -39.45
N VAL A 18 9.21 -34.38 -38.63
CA VAL A 18 9.87 -33.05 -38.63
C VAL A 18 9.89 -32.56 -37.18
N GLN A 19 10.91 -32.95 -36.43
CA GLN A 19 11.27 -32.31 -35.17
C GLN A 19 12.54 -31.50 -35.45
N THR A 20 12.39 -30.45 -36.25
CA THR A 20 13.42 -29.42 -36.41
C THR A 20 13.39 -28.56 -35.15
N ALA A 21 14.51 -28.56 -34.45
CA ALA A 21 14.80 -27.77 -33.26
C ALA A 21 14.32 -26.32 -33.43
N LEU A 22 13.25 -25.98 -32.71
CA LEU A 22 13.06 -24.62 -32.25
C LEU A 22 14.03 -24.42 -31.08
N PRO A 23 14.77 -23.30 -30.99
CA PRO A 23 15.50 -23.00 -29.77
C PRO A 23 14.47 -22.79 -28.67
N GLN A 24 14.35 -23.81 -27.82
CA GLN A 24 13.72 -23.70 -26.52
C GLN A 24 14.66 -22.81 -25.72
N GLU A 25 14.46 -21.49 -25.78
CA GLU A 25 15.05 -20.61 -24.78
C GLU A 25 14.64 -21.18 -23.42
N SER A 26 15.65 -21.61 -22.66
CA SER A 26 15.47 -22.07 -21.30
C SER A 26 14.91 -20.90 -20.50
N ARG A 27 13.59 -20.85 -20.37
CA ARG A 27 12.96 -20.20 -19.21
C ARG A 27 13.48 -21.01 -18.04
N ALA A 28 14.55 -20.52 -17.41
CA ALA A 28 15.06 -21.10 -16.17
C ALA A 28 13.85 -21.36 -15.28
N GLU A 29 13.69 -22.59 -14.80
CA GLU A 29 12.68 -22.85 -13.77
C GLU A 29 13.00 -21.86 -12.65
N LEU A 30 12.12 -20.87 -12.47
CA LEU A 30 12.22 -19.94 -11.36
C LEU A 30 12.40 -20.78 -10.09
N PRO A 31 13.27 -20.37 -9.14
CA PRO A 31 13.45 -21.09 -7.89
C PRO A 31 12.08 -21.46 -7.31
N ALA A 32 11.98 -22.66 -6.72
CA ALA A 32 10.77 -23.06 -6.02
C ALA A 32 10.27 -21.87 -5.19
N PHE A 33 8.97 -21.59 -5.27
CA PHE A 33 8.29 -20.40 -4.75
C PHE A 33 8.78 -19.85 -3.37
N LYS A 34 9.39 -20.69 -2.55
CA LYS A 34 9.97 -20.39 -1.23
C LYS A 34 11.12 -19.37 -1.21
N GLU A 35 11.78 -19.07 -2.33
CA GLU A 35 13.02 -18.24 -2.33
C GLU A 35 12.97 -17.05 -3.31
N ARG A 36 11.83 -16.36 -3.41
CA ARG A 36 11.68 -15.16 -4.27
C ARG A 36 11.77 -13.86 -3.49
N PHE A 37 12.86 -13.66 -2.76
CA PHE A 37 13.11 -12.44 -1.97
C PHE A 37 13.61 -11.25 -2.81
N CYS A 38 14.01 -11.47 -4.05
CA CYS A 38 14.34 -10.41 -5.00
C CYS A 38 13.62 -10.62 -6.33
N PHE A 39 13.35 -9.52 -7.04
CA PHE A 39 12.84 -9.57 -8.41
C PHE A 39 13.92 -9.95 -9.44
N ALA A 40 15.20 -9.76 -9.11
CA ALA A 40 16.35 -10.06 -9.94
C ALA A 40 17.21 -11.20 -9.36
N GLU A 41 18.03 -11.82 -10.21
CA GLU A 41 18.99 -12.83 -9.77
C GLU A 41 19.91 -12.29 -8.65
N PRO A 42 20.22 -13.10 -7.61
CA PRO A 42 19.96 -14.55 -7.51
C PRO A 42 18.58 -14.94 -6.94
N TYR A 43 17.64 -14.01 -6.73
CA TYR A 43 16.30 -14.22 -6.14
C TYR A 43 16.25 -14.63 -4.66
N ASP A 44 17.24 -15.40 -4.19
CA ASP A 44 17.32 -16.05 -2.88
C ASP A 44 17.54 -15.12 -1.67
N ARG A 45 17.65 -13.81 -1.90
CA ARG A 45 17.92 -12.81 -0.85
C ARG A 45 17.23 -11.49 -1.13
N PRO A 46 16.88 -10.69 -0.10
CA PRO A 46 16.35 -9.35 -0.29
C PRO A 46 17.29 -8.47 -1.13
N CYS A 47 16.71 -7.58 -1.94
CA CYS A 47 17.48 -6.67 -2.80
C CYS A 47 16.77 -5.32 -3.01
N ALA A 48 17.49 -4.36 -3.60
CA ALA A 48 16.96 -3.03 -3.91
C ALA A 48 16.15 -2.95 -5.21
N VAL A 49 15.94 -4.07 -5.93
CA VAL A 49 15.31 -4.06 -7.26
C VAL A 49 13.80 -4.09 -7.12
N PHE A 50 13.15 -3.02 -7.57
CA PHE A 50 11.69 -2.94 -7.61
C PHE A 50 11.11 -3.89 -8.67
N PRO A 51 10.04 -4.66 -8.36
CA PRO A 51 9.44 -5.57 -9.31
C PRO A 51 8.64 -4.83 -10.38
N ILE A 52 8.88 -5.16 -11.66
CA ILE A 52 8.27 -4.42 -12.79
C ILE A 52 7.09 -5.14 -13.43
N ASP A 53 6.90 -6.41 -13.13
CA ASP A 53 5.77 -7.22 -13.57
C ASP A 53 5.38 -8.27 -12.52
N GLN A 54 4.21 -8.85 -12.70
CA GLN A 54 3.75 -10.02 -11.97
C GLN A 54 3.04 -10.92 -12.97
N THR A 55 3.74 -11.89 -13.55
CA THR A 55 3.19 -12.76 -14.62
C THR A 55 2.83 -14.16 -14.15
N ASP A 56 3.07 -14.48 -12.88
CA ASP A 56 2.88 -15.81 -12.31
C ASP A 56 1.45 -16.03 -11.82
N PHE A 57 0.49 -15.78 -12.71
CA PHE A 57 -0.93 -16.05 -12.46
C PHE A 57 -1.59 -16.53 -13.76
N SER A 58 -2.77 -17.15 -13.64
CA SER A 58 -3.56 -17.53 -14.82
C SER A 58 -4.70 -16.54 -15.03
N GLU A 59 -4.66 -15.82 -16.15
CA GLU A 59 -5.67 -14.85 -16.63
C GLU A 59 -6.97 -15.51 -17.12
N PHE A 60 -7.06 -16.85 -17.05
CA PHE A 60 -8.20 -17.61 -17.56
C PHE A 60 -9.17 -18.06 -16.46
N PHE A 61 -8.86 -17.80 -15.19
CA PHE A 61 -9.71 -18.16 -14.06
C PHE A 61 -10.33 -16.92 -13.42
N GLU A 62 -11.57 -17.08 -12.93
CA GLU A 62 -12.20 -16.09 -12.05
C GLU A 62 -11.94 -16.47 -10.59
N TYR A 63 -11.23 -15.61 -9.87
CA TYR A 63 -10.87 -15.82 -8.48
C TYR A 63 -11.82 -15.03 -7.58
N MET A 64 -13.01 -15.56 -7.31
CA MET A 64 -13.96 -14.89 -6.39
C MET A 64 -13.62 -15.09 -4.90
N ILE A 65 -12.59 -15.86 -4.58
CA ILE A 65 -12.09 -16.06 -3.22
C ILE A 65 -10.56 -16.09 -3.27
N VAL A 66 -9.93 -15.66 -2.18
CA VAL A 66 -8.48 -15.77 -2.03
C VAL A 66 -8.12 -17.23 -1.77
N GLU A 67 -7.24 -17.76 -2.63
CA GLU A 67 -6.67 -19.10 -2.53
C GLU A 67 -5.14 -18.99 -2.49
N ALA A 68 -4.49 -19.92 -1.76
CA ALA A 68 -3.08 -19.81 -1.43
C ALA A 68 -2.18 -19.64 -2.66
N LYS A 69 -2.36 -20.47 -3.70
CA LYS A 69 -1.51 -20.42 -4.89
C LYS A 69 -1.76 -19.18 -5.74
N ALA A 70 -3.00 -18.71 -5.79
CA ALA A 70 -3.33 -17.49 -6.51
C ALA A 70 -2.77 -16.24 -5.83
N GLN A 71 -2.80 -16.18 -4.50
CA GLN A 71 -2.39 -14.99 -3.73
C GLN A 71 -0.87 -14.85 -3.60
N GLU A 72 -0.18 -15.96 -3.45
CA GLU A 72 1.25 -16.01 -3.15
C GLU A 72 2.17 -15.20 -4.09
N PRO A 73 2.04 -15.26 -5.43
CA PRO A 73 2.81 -14.40 -6.32
C PRO A 73 2.65 -12.92 -6.01
N PHE A 74 1.42 -12.46 -5.75
CA PHE A 74 1.13 -11.07 -5.44
C PHE A 74 1.74 -10.64 -4.11
N ASP A 75 1.72 -11.52 -3.11
CA ASP A 75 2.34 -11.25 -1.81
C ASP A 75 3.87 -11.13 -1.92
N PHE A 76 4.52 -11.99 -2.72
CA PHE A 76 5.96 -11.85 -3.02
C PHE A 76 6.28 -10.56 -3.77
N PHE A 77 5.49 -10.22 -4.79
CA PHE A 77 5.62 -8.94 -5.49
C PHE A 77 5.54 -7.76 -4.52
N SER A 78 4.57 -7.78 -3.61
CA SER A 78 4.37 -6.72 -2.63
C SER A 78 5.53 -6.58 -1.64
N TRP A 79 6.05 -7.70 -1.13
CA TRP A 79 7.23 -7.66 -0.27
C TRP A 79 8.48 -7.18 -0.99
N GLN A 80 8.71 -7.63 -2.23
CA GLN A 80 9.81 -7.12 -3.07
C GLN A 80 9.69 -5.61 -3.28
N ALA A 81 8.50 -5.11 -3.59
CA ALA A 81 8.24 -3.68 -3.74
C ALA A 81 8.47 -2.90 -2.44
N PHE A 82 7.99 -3.40 -1.31
CA PHE A 82 8.17 -2.77 -0.01
C PHE A 82 9.64 -2.69 0.40
N VAL A 83 10.39 -3.79 0.22
CA VAL A 83 11.82 -3.82 0.51
C VAL A 83 12.60 -2.90 -0.43
N ALA A 84 12.33 -2.93 -1.73
CA ALA A 84 12.99 -2.04 -2.69
C ALA A 84 12.76 -0.56 -2.38
N LEU A 85 11.52 -0.18 -2.04
CA LEU A 85 11.18 1.20 -1.69
C LEU A 85 11.82 1.68 -0.39
N ASN A 86 12.05 0.77 0.56
CA ASN A 86 12.66 1.07 1.86
C ASN A 86 14.14 0.65 1.93
N TRP A 87 14.76 0.34 0.79
CA TRP A 87 16.18 0.06 0.71
C TRP A 87 16.98 1.37 0.86
N PRO A 88 18.09 1.39 1.63
CA PRO A 88 18.93 2.59 1.75
C PRO A 88 19.74 2.84 0.48
N TYR A 89 19.84 4.10 0.06
CA TYR A 89 20.56 4.52 -1.15
C TYR A 89 21.72 5.44 -0.76
N ALA A 90 22.89 5.17 -1.35
CA ALA A 90 24.09 5.99 -1.19
C ALA A 90 24.09 7.21 -2.13
N ALA A 91 23.30 7.17 -3.20
CA ALA A 91 22.98 8.27 -4.13
C ALA A 91 21.66 7.91 -4.86
N PRO A 92 20.95 8.86 -5.52
CA PRO A 92 19.64 8.60 -6.13
C PRO A 92 19.56 7.37 -7.06
N ASP A 93 20.63 7.06 -7.75
CA ASP A 93 20.78 5.98 -8.72
C ASP A 93 21.65 4.81 -8.20
N ARG A 94 22.05 4.86 -6.93
CA ARG A 94 23.01 3.91 -6.35
C ARG A 94 22.48 3.36 -5.02
N PRO A 95 21.80 2.19 -5.01
CA PRO A 95 21.42 1.52 -3.78
C PRO A 95 22.67 1.19 -2.96
N ALA A 96 22.54 1.22 -1.64
CA ALA A 96 23.60 0.75 -0.76
C ALA A 96 23.73 -0.78 -0.88
N PRO A 97 24.92 -1.34 -0.61
CA PRO A 97 25.13 -2.80 -0.66
C PRO A 97 24.22 -3.63 0.26
N SER A 98 23.80 -3.09 1.41
CA SER A 98 23.02 -3.80 2.43
C SER A 98 21.88 -2.95 3.01
N LEU A 99 20.82 -3.61 3.48
CA LEU A 99 19.72 -3.00 4.24
C LEU A 99 20.16 -2.35 5.56
N SER A 100 21.29 -2.78 6.11
CA SER A 100 21.87 -2.23 7.34
C SER A 100 22.66 -0.94 7.11
N ASP A 101 22.93 -0.58 5.85
CA ASP A 101 23.74 0.58 5.52
C ASP A 101 22.98 1.89 5.75
N THR A 102 23.73 2.97 5.95
CA THR A 102 23.15 4.30 6.09
C THR A 102 22.85 4.90 4.73
N GLY A 103 21.82 5.73 4.67
CA GLY A 103 21.40 6.37 3.43
C GLY A 103 19.96 6.87 3.53
N ARG A 104 19.47 7.43 2.43
CA ARG A 104 18.04 7.75 2.31
C ARG A 104 17.33 6.55 1.70
N TYR A 105 16.09 6.31 2.12
CA TYR A 105 15.29 5.25 1.52
C TYR A 105 14.88 5.58 0.09
N ALA A 106 14.76 4.59 -0.78
CA ALA A 106 14.45 4.77 -2.20
C ALA A 106 13.19 5.61 -2.44
N TRP A 107 12.15 5.43 -1.61
CA TRP A 107 10.89 6.18 -1.72
C TRP A 107 11.07 7.70 -1.58
N THR A 108 12.13 8.17 -0.91
CA THR A 108 12.40 9.62 -0.74
C THR A 108 12.75 10.32 -2.06
N TYR A 109 13.09 9.54 -3.10
CA TYR A 109 13.35 10.04 -4.44
C TYR A 109 12.08 10.17 -5.29
N TYR A 110 10.96 9.58 -4.86
CA TYR A 110 9.68 9.73 -5.55
C TYR A 110 9.15 11.15 -5.33
N ALA A 111 8.55 11.73 -6.37
CA ALA A 111 7.98 13.06 -6.32
C ALA A 111 6.78 13.09 -5.37
N ARG A 112 6.69 14.11 -4.52
CA ARG A 112 5.49 14.33 -3.69
C ARG A 112 4.33 14.78 -4.57
N ARG A 113 3.10 14.47 -4.14
CA ARG A 113 1.87 14.91 -4.82
C ARG A 113 1.88 16.41 -5.12
N ASP A 114 2.29 17.21 -4.15
CA ASP A 114 2.27 18.67 -4.25
C ASP A 114 3.35 19.27 -5.16
N ASP A 115 4.38 18.50 -5.52
CA ASP A 115 5.38 18.90 -6.52
C ASP A 115 4.89 18.62 -7.95
N VAL A 116 3.85 17.81 -8.11
CA VAL A 116 3.36 17.34 -9.42
C VAL A 116 2.01 17.97 -9.77
N ILE A 117 1.06 17.99 -8.84
CA ILE A 117 -0.30 18.50 -9.04
C ILE A 117 -0.41 19.92 -8.50
N SER A 118 -0.96 20.85 -9.30
CA SER A 118 -1.37 22.15 -8.79
C SER A 118 -2.64 21.93 -7.99
N ALA A 119 -2.56 22.11 -6.68
CA ALA A 119 -3.72 22.04 -5.81
C ALA A 119 -3.66 23.23 -4.88
N ALA A 120 -4.84 23.71 -4.46
CA ALA A 120 -4.94 24.78 -3.48
C ALA A 120 -4.15 24.38 -2.21
N ARG A 121 -3.00 25.03 -2.01
CA ARG A 121 -2.14 24.78 -0.86
C ARG A 121 -2.66 25.57 0.34
N PRO A 122 -2.48 25.07 1.58
CA PRO A 122 -2.66 25.92 2.74
C PRO A 122 -1.76 27.17 2.61
N ALA A 123 -2.23 28.33 3.09
CA ALA A 123 -1.47 29.58 3.06
C ALA A 123 -0.12 29.47 3.80
N THR A 124 0.00 28.46 4.67
CA THR A 124 1.22 28.08 5.38
C THR A 124 2.11 27.20 4.51
N ASP A 125 3.15 27.80 3.96
CA ASP A 125 4.17 27.09 3.19
C ASP A 125 5.43 26.88 4.05
N CYS A 126 5.53 25.71 4.71
CA CYS A 126 6.70 25.34 5.51
C CYS A 126 7.79 24.62 4.68
N ARG A 127 7.70 24.63 3.35
CA ARG A 127 8.62 23.86 2.49
C ARG A 127 10.06 24.33 2.57
N ASP A 128 10.28 25.61 2.87
CA ASP A 128 11.61 26.17 3.11
C ASP A 128 12.34 25.52 4.29
N ARG A 129 11.60 24.88 5.21
CA ARG A 129 12.13 24.11 6.33
C ARG A 129 12.39 22.64 6.00
N SER A 130 11.91 22.15 4.86
CA SER A 130 12.19 20.80 4.41
C SER A 130 13.54 20.77 3.67
N ASP A 131 14.32 19.71 3.89
CA ASP A 131 15.48 19.40 3.04
C ASP A 131 15.07 18.89 1.64
N GLY A 132 13.76 18.87 1.35
CA GLY A 132 13.14 18.40 0.12
C GLY A 132 13.05 16.87 0.02
N ARG A 133 13.59 16.13 0.99
CA ARG A 133 13.80 14.68 0.91
C ARG A 133 13.23 13.90 2.10
N GLY A 134 13.04 14.54 3.25
CA GLY A 134 12.22 14.03 4.35
C GLY A 134 10.73 14.02 4.01
N VAL A 135 9.89 13.72 5.00
CA VAL A 135 8.44 13.84 4.88
C VAL A 135 8.06 15.30 4.98
N TYR A 136 7.27 15.79 4.04
CA TYR A 136 6.65 17.10 4.15
C TYR A 136 5.16 16.96 3.89
N THR A 137 4.33 17.39 4.83
CA THR A 137 2.89 17.15 4.73
C THR A 137 2.02 18.20 5.39
N TRP A 138 0.85 18.41 4.78
CA TRP A 138 -0.34 19.05 5.35
C TRP A 138 -1.56 18.13 5.26
N ASP A 139 -1.38 16.86 4.88
CA ASP A 139 -2.43 15.84 4.92
C ASP A 139 -2.53 15.33 6.36
N LEU A 140 -3.38 15.99 7.16
CA LEU A 140 -3.54 15.77 8.60
C LEU A 140 -4.69 14.81 8.95
N ALA A 141 -5.40 14.29 7.95
CA ALA A 141 -6.56 13.43 8.12
C ALA A 141 -6.56 12.28 7.10
N GLN A 142 -7.29 11.22 7.43
CA GLN A 142 -7.52 10.08 6.56
C GLN A 142 -8.47 10.43 5.41
N ALA A 143 -8.67 9.48 4.48
CA ALA A 143 -9.52 9.70 3.30
C ALA A 143 -11.00 10.02 3.65
N ASP A 144 -11.46 9.58 4.81
CA ASP A 144 -12.79 9.86 5.36
C ASP A 144 -12.86 11.17 6.17
N GLY A 145 -11.76 11.92 6.22
CA GLY A 145 -11.64 13.18 6.97
C GLY A 145 -11.40 13.02 8.47
N ASN A 146 -11.28 11.79 8.98
CA ASN A 146 -11.02 11.55 10.39
C ASN A 146 -9.53 11.63 10.74
N VAL A 147 -9.24 11.97 11.99
CA VAL A 147 -7.88 11.96 12.55
C VAL A 147 -7.63 10.68 13.33
N LEU A 148 -6.37 10.25 13.37
CA LEU A 148 -5.89 9.13 14.17
C LEU A 148 -4.91 9.67 15.20
N ILE A 149 -5.08 9.31 16.47
CA ILE A 149 -4.26 9.79 17.58
C ILE A 149 -3.60 8.58 18.25
N ASP A 150 -2.28 8.61 18.35
CA ASP A 150 -1.48 7.55 18.97
C ASP A 150 -1.53 7.61 20.51
N ILE A 151 -1.00 6.56 21.16
CA ILE A 151 -1.00 6.41 22.63
C ILE A 151 -0.25 7.55 23.35
N ASP A 152 0.59 8.28 22.63
CA ASP A 152 1.36 9.42 23.13
C ASP A 152 0.64 10.76 22.94
N GLY A 153 -0.61 10.74 22.47
CA GLY A 153 -1.44 11.92 22.24
C GLY A 153 -1.01 12.74 21.04
N ASN A 154 -0.34 12.12 20.06
CA ASN A 154 0.07 12.76 18.81
C ASN A 154 -0.77 12.28 17.64
N PHE A 155 -1.03 13.16 16.68
CA PHE A 155 -1.70 12.76 15.45
C PHE A 155 -0.80 11.89 14.57
N ALA A 156 -1.40 10.93 13.89
CA ALA A 156 -0.81 10.36 12.69
C ALA A 156 -0.96 11.34 11.50
N VAL A 157 0.06 11.41 10.65
CA VAL A 157 0.09 12.26 9.45
C VAL A 157 0.36 11.43 8.20
N TYR A 158 -0.01 11.95 7.03
CA TYR A 158 0.01 11.17 5.78
C TYR A 158 0.84 11.84 4.70
N GLU A 159 1.44 11.07 3.80
CA GLU A 159 2.10 11.63 2.61
C GLU A 159 1.82 10.74 1.40
N THR A 160 1.59 11.37 0.25
CA THR A 160 1.41 10.67 -1.03
C THR A 160 2.53 11.02 -1.99
N ARG A 161 3.16 10.01 -2.60
CA ARG A 161 4.23 10.17 -3.59
C ARG A 161 3.99 9.30 -4.81
N MET A 162 4.73 9.59 -5.88
CA MET A 162 4.69 8.84 -7.12
C MET A 162 6.07 8.77 -7.78
N ASN A 163 6.34 7.68 -8.50
CA ASN A 163 7.58 7.56 -9.25
C ASN A 163 7.59 8.49 -10.48
N ASP A 164 8.76 8.64 -11.08
CA ASP A 164 8.95 9.50 -12.25
C ASP A 164 8.09 9.08 -13.44
N VAL A 165 7.85 7.77 -13.63
CA VAL A 165 6.96 7.25 -14.68
C VAL A 165 5.55 7.85 -14.57
N ALA A 166 4.97 7.84 -13.37
CA ALA A 166 3.66 8.42 -13.11
C ALA A 166 3.69 9.96 -13.19
N ALA A 167 4.70 10.59 -12.61
CA ALA A 167 4.83 12.04 -12.61
C ALA A 167 4.99 12.62 -14.02
N ASP A 168 5.80 11.99 -14.86
CA ASP A 168 6.05 12.40 -16.23
C ASP A 168 4.83 12.19 -17.12
N TYR A 169 4.07 11.12 -16.88
CA TYR A 169 2.77 10.94 -17.53
C TYR A 169 1.81 12.09 -17.22
N ILE A 170 1.70 12.48 -15.95
CA ILE A 170 0.83 13.58 -15.53
C ILE A 170 1.24 14.89 -16.21
N ARG A 171 2.53 15.25 -16.14
CA ARG A 171 3.06 16.49 -16.72
C ARG A 171 2.91 16.53 -18.24
N SER A 172 3.26 15.43 -18.91
CA SER A 172 3.26 15.35 -20.38
C SER A 172 1.85 15.40 -20.98
N ASN A 173 0.83 15.04 -20.21
CA ASN A 173 -0.57 15.11 -20.61
C ASN A 173 -1.30 16.33 -19.99
N ALA A 174 -0.57 17.24 -19.34
CA ALA A 174 -1.11 18.41 -18.64
C ALA A 174 -2.22 18.06 -17.61
N LEU A 175 -2.14 16.89 -16.99
CA LEU A 175 -3.13 16.45 -15.99
C LEU A 175 -2.92 17.10 -14.62
N ASN A 176 -1.91 17.95 -14.49
CA ASN A 176 -1.54 18.60 -13.24
C ASN A 176 -2.37 19.84 -12.91
N THR A 177 -3.17 20.39 -13.84
CA THR A 177 -4.03 21.57 -13.61
C THR A 177 -5.46 21.29 -14.07
N LEU A 178 -6.46 22.00 -13.54
CA LEU A 178 -7.84 21.85 -13.99
C LEU A 178 -7.98 22.11 -15.50
N ALA A 179 -7.44 23.24 -15.97
CA ALA A 179 -7.53 23.62 -17.38
C ALA A 179 -6.84 22.61 -18.33
N GLY A 180 -5.80 21.92 -17.85
CA GLY A 180 -5.14 20.88 -18.62
C GLY A 180 -5.95 19.59 -18.66
N GLN A 181 -6.58 19.20 -17.54
CA GLN A 181 -7.51 18.07 -17.48
C GLN A 181 -8.75 18.29 -18.36
N GLU A 182 -9.33 19.50 -18.37
CA GLU A 182 -10.44 19.84 -19.27
C GLU A 182 -10.07 19.71 -20.75
N LYS A 183 -8.84 20.08 -21.13
CA LYS A 183 -8.33 19.92 -22.50
C LYS A 183 -7.99 18.47 -22.86
N PHE A 184 -7.55 17.68 -21.88
CA PHE A 184 -7.29 16.27 -22.06
C PHE A 184 -8.59 15.49 -22.31
N ALA A 185 -9.69 15.94 -21.70
CA ALA A 185 -11.00 15.37 -21.94
C ALA A 185 -11.42 15.45 -23.42
N PRO A 186 -12.03 14.40 -24.00
CA PRO A 186 -12.57 13.21 -23.34
C PRO A 186 -11.62 12.00 -23.29
N LYS A 187 -10.31 12.15 -23.55
CA LYS A 187 -9.37 11.02 -23.55
C LYS A 187 -9.35 10.34 -22.18
N ALA A 188 -9.27 9.01 -22.15
CA ALA A 188 -9.16 8.26 -20.91
C ALA A 188 -7.78 8.43 -20.28
N VAL A 189 -7.76 8.71 -18.98
CA VAL A 189 -6.53 8.64 -18.18
C VAL A 189 -6.07 7.18 -18.14
N SER A 190 -4.81 6.96 -18.46
CA SER A 190 -4.19 5.63 -18.50
C SER A 190 -2.69 5.79 -18.24
N PHE A 191 -2.33 5.74 -16.95
CA PHE A 191 -0.95 5.66 -16.47
C PHE A 191 -0.12 4.55 -17.18
N PRO A 192 1.20 4.72 -17.36
CA PRO A 192 2.04 3.68 -17.95
C PRO A 192 2.00 2.34 -17.19
N LEU A 193 1.80 1.25 -17.93
CA LEU A 193 1.85 -0.15 -17.47
C LEU A 193 3.30 -0.66 -17.50
N GLY A 194 3.73 -1.35 -16.44
CA GLY A 194 5.03 -2.04 -16.38
C GLY A 194 5.06 -3.37 -17.14
N GLY A 195 6.25 -3.94 -17.28
CA GLY A 195 6.51 -5.18 -18.03
C GLY A 195 7.40 -4.97 -19.25
N ASP A 196 7.94 -6.07 -19.80
CA ASP A 196 8.91 -6.05 -20.91
C ASP A 196 10.14 -5.15 -20.63
N GLY A 197 10.65 -5.19 -19.40
CA GLY A 197 11.79 -4.36 -18.97
C GLY A 197 11.43 -2.91 -18.62
N ARG A 198 10.15 -2.52 -18.67
CA ARG A 198 9.69 -1.15 -18.36
C ARG A 198 9.20 -1.04 -16.92
N MET A 199 9.60 0.04 -16.26
CA MET A 199 9.07 0.40 -14.94
C MET A 199 7.57 0.73 -15.02
N PRO A 200 6.74 0.21 -14.09
CA PRO A 200 5.34 0.59 -13.99
C PRO A 200 5.17 2.00 -13.43
N SER A 201 3.98 2.56 -13.59
CA SER A 201 3.56 3.66 -12.71
C SER A 201 3.40 3.14 -11.29
N VAL A 202 4.03 3.82 -10.33
CA VAL A 202 3.95 3.46 -8.91
C VAL A 202 3.49 4.67 -8.11
N LEU A 203 2.42 4.49 -7.36
CA LEU A 203 1.90 5.45 -6.40
C LEU A 203 2.08 4.89 -4.99
N MET A 204 2.34 5.76 -4.02
CA MET A 204 2.37 5.35 -2.62
C MET A 204 1.64 6.35 -1.74
N LYS A 205 1.01 5.83 -0.68
CA LYS A 205 0.47 6.62 0.42
C LYS A 205 1.02 6.06 1.72
N THR A 206 1.51 6.92 2.58
CA THR A 206 2.15 6.54 3.85
C THR A 206 1.40 7.17 5.01
N ALA A 207 1.39 6.48 6.15
CA ALA A 207 0.93 6.96 7.43
C ALA A 207 2.11 6.94 8.42
N TRP A 208 2.25 8.01 9.18
CA TRP A 208 3.38 8.25 10.07
C TRP A 208 2.90 8.64 11.46
N ARG A 209 3.51 8.07 12.50
CA ARG A 209 3.37 8.56 13.87
C ARG A 209 4.53 9.49 14.23
N ILE A 210 4.30 10.41 15.16
CA ILE A 210 5.35 11.28 15.69
C ILE A 210 6.09 10.55 16.82
N LEU A 211 7.40 10.37 16.66
CA LEU A 211 8.25 9.68 17.63
C LEU A 211 8.62 10.59 18.79
N THR A 212 8.65 10.05 20.01
CA THR A 212 8.78 10.81 21.25
C THR A 212 10.13 10.59 21.95
N GLY A 213 11.05 9.83 21.33
CA GLY A 213 12.37 9.51 21.87
C GLY A 213 12.39 8.27 22.75
N LYS A 214 11.38 7.41 22.63
CA LYS A 214 11.28 6.15 23.39
C LYS A 214 12.22 5.08 22.82
N PRO A 215 12.71 4.13 23.62
CA PRO A 215 13.51 3.01 23.11
C PRO A 215 12.84 2.24 21.97
N SER A 216 11.51 2.03 22.03
CA SER A 216 10.74 1.38 20.95
C SER A 216 10.81 2.11 19.61
N ASP A 217 11.14 3.40 19.59
CA ASP A 217 11.18 4.21 18.36
C ASP A 217 12.18 3.64 17.35
N SER A 218 13.23 2.96 17.83
CA SER A 218 14.23 2.26 17.01
C SER A 218 13.66 1.14 16.13
N ARG A 219 12.43 0.68 16.40
CA ARG A 219 11.75 -0.39 15.63
C ARG A 219 11.08 0.12 14.36
N TYR A 220 10.89 1.43 14.22
CA TYR A 220 10.23 2.04 13.06
C TYR A 220 11.23 2.45 11.99
N LEU A 221 10.82 2.39 10.72
CA LEU A 221 11.46 3.15 9.65
C LEU A 221 11.26 4.64 9.94
N GLN A 222 12.37 5.34 10.15
CA GLN A 222 12.35 6.72 10.59
C GLN A 222 12.63 7.72 9.46
N ALA A 223 11.99 8.88 9.51
CA ALA A 223 12.28 10.01 8.65
C ALA A 223 12.17 11.33 9.42
N ASP A 224 13.00 12.31 9.07
CA ASP A 224 12.76 13.68 9.51
C ASP A 224 11.52 14.21 8.79
N GLY A 225 10.68 14.96 9.50
CA GLY A 225 9.38 15.40 9.05
C GLY A 225 9.12 16.88 9.31
N ILE A 226 8.46 17.53 8.36
CA ILE A 226 7.88 18.87 8.51
C ILE A 226 6.36 18.74 8.34
N VAL A 227 5.62 19.02 9.43
CA VAL A 227 4.15 19.07 9.42
C VAL A 227 3.71 20.54 9.33
N SER A 228 3.06 20.89 8.22
CA SER A 228 2.44 22.20 8.02
C SER A 228 1.00 22.16 8.51
N VAL A 229 0.71 22.92 9.57
CA VAL A 229 -0.61 23.01 10.17
C VAL A 229 -1.22 24.38 9.81
N PRO A 230 -2.37 24.41 9.13
CA PRO A 230 -3.02 25.66 8.80
C PRO A 230 -3.71 26.30 10.01
N THR A 231 -3.98 27.60 9.94
CA THR A 231 -4.61 28.41 10.99
C THR A 231 -5.86 27.76 11.59
N GLU A 232 -6.75 27.22 10.74
CA GLU A 232 -8.02 26.62 11.14
C GLU A 232 -7.90 25.30 11.94
N ALA A 233 -6.72 24.66 11.87
CA ALA A 233 -6.40 23.44 12.58
C ALA A 233 -5.50 23.69 13.81
N SER A 234 -4.94 24.89 13.96
CA SER A 234 -4.06 25.27 15.06
C SER A 234 -4.84 25.71 16.30
N GLU A 235 -4.36 25.33 17.49
CA GLU A 235 -4.90 25.76 18.77
C GLU A 235 -4.77 27.27 18.99
N SER A 236 -3.67 27.87 18.54
CA SER A 236 -3.38 29.30 18.74
C SER A 236 -4.10 30.21 17.74
N GLY A 237 -4.68 29.64 16.67
CA GLY A 237 -5.17 30.41 15.53
C GLY A 237 -4.05 30.94 14.62
N GLU A 238 -2.79 30.58 14.88
CA GLU A 238 -1.64 30.89 14.03
C GLU A 238 -1.13 29.62 13.33
N PRO A 239 -0.65 29.72 12.10
CA PRO A 239 -0.14 28.57 11.38
C PRO A 239 1.13 28.00 12.03
N LEU A 240 1.31 26.67 11.99
CA LEU A 240 2.45 25.99 12.62
C LEU A 240 3.30 25.25 11.58
N CYS A 241 4.61 25.27 11.79
CA CYS A 241 5.58 24.47 11.05
C CYS A 241 6.34 23.59 12.04
N LEU A 242 5.87 22.36 12.24
CA LEU A 242 6.41 21.46 13.24
C LEU A 242 7.52 20.60 12.64
N THR A 243 8.73 20.73 13.18
CA THR A 243 9.85 19.83 12.87
C THR A 243 9.80 18.65 13.82
N VAL A 244 9.59 17.46 13.28
CA VAL A 244 9.35 16.23 14.04
C VAL A 244 10.17 15.07 13.50
N ARG A 245 10.39 14.06 14.34
CA ARG A 245 10.88 12.76 13.91
C ARG A 245 9.67 11.83 13.73
N LEU A 246 9.57 11.18 12.58
CA LEU A 246 8.44 10.33 12.21
C LEU A 246 8.84 8.87 12.15
N GLY A 247 7.90 7.98 12.48
CA GLY A 247 8.00 6.53 12.29
C GLY A 247 6.89 6.02 11.40
N LEU A 248 7.23 5.24 10.37
CA LEU A 248 6.25 4.70 9.41
C LEU A 248 5.37 3.67 10.11
N VAL A 249 4.05 3.88 10.08
CA VAL A 249 3.05 2.97 10.67
C VAL A 249 2.20 2.27 9.63
N GLY A 250 2.04 2.85 8.43
CA GLY A 250 1.30 2.22 7.34
C GLY A 250 1.79 2.67 5.97
N MET A 251 1.71 1.78 4.98
CA MET A 251 2.12 2.08 3.61
C MET A 251 1.27 1.34 2.58
N HIS A 252 0.67 2.10 1.68
CA HIS A 252 0.11 1.60 0.43
C HIS A 252 1.14 1.75 -0.69
N ILE A 253 1.30 0.69 -1.48
CA ILE A 253 2.11 0.67 -2.71
C ILE A 253 1.21 0.18 -3.83
N VAL A 254 0.95 1.04 -4.80
CA VAL A 254 0.03 0.77 -5.90
C VAL A 254 0.84 0.76 -7.18
N SER A 255 0.92 -0.39 -7.84
CA SER A 255 1.76 -0.61 -9.03
C SER A 255 0.91 -1.02 -10.22
N ARG A 256 1.02 -0.28 -11.33
CA ARG A 256 0.29 -0.62 -12.55
C ARG A 256 1.07 -1.64 -13.37
N VAL A 257 0.82 -2.91 -13.11
CA VAL A 257 1.42 -4.06 -13.80
C VAL A 257 0.32 -5.02 -14.23
N LYS A 258 0.60 -5.84 -15.25
CA LYS A 258 -0.34 -6.88 -15.66
C LYS A 258 -0.68 -7.76 -14.45
N SER A 259 -1.96 -7.87 -14.09
CA SER A 259 -2.39 -8.62 -12.91
C SER A 259 -3.82 -9.14 -13.08
N GLY A 260 -3.97 -10.46 -12.96
CA GLY A 260 -5.26 -11.14 -13.08
C GLY A 260 -6.01 -10.86 -14.40
N ASN A 261 -7.29 -10.54 -14.30
CA ASN A 261 -8.21 -10.48 -15.45
C ASN A 261 -8.32 -9.07 -16.09
N GLY A 262 -7.27 -8.24 -16.03
CA GLY A 262 -7.24 -6.92 -16.69
C GLY A 262 -5.89 -6.16 -16.64
N ASP A 263 -5.83 -5.01 -17.33
CA ASP A 263 -4.69 -4.07 -17.34
C ASP A 263 -4.72 -3.13 -16.11
N GLU A 264 -4.47 -3.69 -14.94
CA GLU A 264 -4.91 -3.11 -13.67
C GLU A 264 -3.77 -2.79 -12.69
N TRP A 265 -4.16 -2.30 -11.51
CA TRP A 265 -3.27 -1.95 -10.41
C TRP A 265 -3.20 -3.10 -9.39
N ILE A 266 -1.98 -3.46 -8.97
CA ILE A 266 -1.75 -4.24 -7.74
C ILE A 266 -1.70 -3.26 -6.57
N TRP A 267 -2.47 -3.53 -5.52
CA TRP A 267 -2.53 -2.75 -4.30
C TRP A 267 -1.90 -3.51 -3.14
N SER A 268 -0.72 -3.10 -2.71
CA SER A 268 -0.03 -3.69 -1.56
C SER A 268 -0.27 -2.84 -0.33
N THR A 269 -0.66 -3.44 0.80
CA THR A 269 -0.85 -2.70 2.06
C THR A 269 -0.01 -3.29 3.20
N PHE A 270 0.87 -2.45 3.76
CA PHE A 270 1.80 -2.81 4.81
C PHE A 270 1.50 -2.03 6.09
N GLU A 271 1.78 -2.66 7.22
CA GLU A 271 1.65 -2.05 8.54
C GLU A 271 2.84 -2.40 9.43
N HIS A 272 3.13 -1.53 10.39
CA HIS A 272 4.00 -1.89 11.50
C HIS A 272 3.27 -2.86 12.44
N ARG A 273 3.97 -3.90 12.90
CA ARG A 273 3.39 -4.99 13.73
C ARG A 273 2.87 -4.50 15.08
N ASP A 274 3.48 -3.45 15.61
CA ASP A 274 3.10 -2.84 16.90
C ASP A 274 1.98 -1.80 16.77
N ASN A 275 1.26 -1.72 15.64
CA ASN A 275 0.18 -0.74 15.51
C ASN A 275 -0.99 -1.02 16.45
N VAL A 276 -1.58 -2.22 16.33
CA VAL A 276 -2.85 -2.60 16.96
C VAL A 276 -2.95 -4.12 17.16
N PRO A 277 -3.75 -4.61 18.12
CA PRO A 277 -4.08 -6.03 18.22
C PRO A 277 -5.15 -6.45 17.19
N ILE A 278 -5.33 -7.76 17.03
CA ILE A 278 -6.45 -8.35 16.30
C ILE A 278 -7.73 -8.32 17.16
N ALA A 279 -8.86 -7.96 16.57
CA ALA A 279 -10.15 -7.93 17.27
C ALA A 279 -10.61 -9.33 17.73
N GLU A 280 -11.36 -9.42 18.83
CA GLU A 280 -11.91 -10.70 19.32
C GLU A 280 -12.83 -11.37 18.27
N ASN A 281 -13.58 -10.56 17.53
CA ASN A 281 -14.48 -10.98 16.46
C ASN A 281 -13.91 -10.70 15.07
N ALA A 282 -12.59 -10.72 14.93
CA ALA A 282 -11.96 -10.59 13.62
C ALA A 282 -12.47 -11.67 12.65
N ARG A 283 -12.44 -11.36 11.35
CA ARG A 283 -12.94 -12.23 10.30
C ARG A 283 -11.90 -12.53 9.26
N ASN A 284 -11.98 -13.74 8.71
CA ASN A 284 -11.26 -14.09 7.50
C ASN A 284 -11.77 -13.26 6.30
N ILE A 285 -10.85 -12.80 5.47
CA ILE A 285 -11.10 -12.00 4.26
C ILE A 285 -12.05 -12.67 3.24
N ASN A 286 -12.19 -14.00 3.27
CA ASN A 286 -13.13 -14.74 2.42
C ASN A 286 -14.57 -14.77 2.98
N SER A 287 -14.89 -13.99 4.03
CA SER A 287 -16.23 -13.88 4.63
C SER A 287 -17.24 -13.10 3.75
N ILE A 288 -17.24 -13.32 2.43
CA ILE A 288 -17.95 -12.52 1.41
C ILE A 288 -19.48 -12.67 1.40
N TYR A 289 -20.00 -13.69 2.08
CA TYR A 289 -21.45 -13.96 2.15
C TYR A 289 -22.13 -13.43 3.42
N ALA A 290 -21.38 -12.80 4.32
CA ALA A 290 -21.95 -12.24 5.55
C ALA A 290 -22.74 -10.96 5.24
N ARG A 291 -24.03 -10.94 5.63
CA ARG A 291 -24.93 -9.79 5.41
C ARG A 291 -24.55 -8.56 6.23
N ASP A 292 -24.12 -8.82 7.46
CA ASP A 292 -23.56 -7.83 8.38
C ASP A 292 -22.19 -8.34 8.82
N LEU A 293 -21.15 -7.64 8.40
CA LEU A 293 -19.76 -8.05 8.61
C LEU A 293 -19.42 -7.90 10.10
N PHE A 294 -19.74 -6.79 10.74
CA PHE A 294 -19.39 -6.56 12.14
C PHE A 294 -20.57 -5.93 12.88
N PRO A 295 -21.59 -6.72 13.27
CA PRO A 295 -22.69 -6.23 14.08
C PRO A 295 -22.15 -5.65 15.39
N GLY A 296 -22.30 -4.34 15.59
CA GLY A 296 -21.77 -3.63 16.76
C GLY A 296 -20.27 -3.32 16.71
N GLY A 297 -19.62 -3.43 15.55
CA GLY A 297 -18.21 -3.13 15.34
C GLY A 297 -17.26 -4.26 15.75
N CYS A 298 -15.98 -4.02 15.53
CA CYS A 298 -14.89 -4.93 15.91
C CYS A 298 -14.57 -4.70 17.38
N LYS A 299 -14.41 -5.75 18.17
CA LYS A 299 -14.27 -5.69 19.63
C LYS A 299 -12.82 -5.78 20.06
N ALA A 300 -12.48 -5.09 21.15
CA ALA A 300 -11.21 -5.25 21.84
C ALA A 300 -10.94 -6.73 22.16
N PRO A 301 -9.70 -7.22 22.05
CA PRO A 301 -9.36 -8.58 22.46
C PRO A 301 -9.54 -8.75 23.98
N LYS A 302 -9.90 -9.95 24.40
CA LYS A 302 -10.06 -10.30 25.84
C LYS A 302 -8.74 -10.32 26.61
N GLU A 303 -7.66 -10.62 25.91
CA GLU A 303 -6.31 -10.69 26.46
C GLU A 303 -5.37 -9.89 25.55
N ALA A 304 -4.38 -9.22 26.14
CA ALA A 304 -3.36 -8.52 25.38
C ALA A 304 -2.54 -9.53 24.56
N GLN A 305 -2.48 -9.33 23.23
CA GLN A 305 -1.72 -10.16 22.31
C GLN A 305 -0.22 -9.81 22.38
N THR A 306 0.39 -10.12 23.52
CA THR A 306 1.76 -9.71 23.88
C THR A 306 2.86 -10.36 23.04
N GLU A 307 2.57 -11.46 22.31
CA GLU A 307 3.55 -12.13 21.44
C GLU A 307 3.95 -11.27 20.23
N THR A 308 3.07 -10.37 19.78
CA THR A 308 3.30 -9.51 18.60
C THR A 308 3.60 -8.07 18.95
N ALA A 309 3.31 -7.63 20.18
CA ALA A 309 3.51 -6.26 20.63
C ALA A 309 4.93 -6.04 21.18
N SER A 310 5.48 -4.85 20.91
CA SER A 310 6.68 -4.37 21.60
C SER A 310 6.50 -4.40 23.13
N PRO A 311 7.61 -4.43 23.91
CA PRO A 311 7.53 -4.29 25.37
C PRO A 311 6.81 -3.03 25.85
N GLU A 312 6.71 -2.00 25.00
CA GLU A 312 6.04 -0.73 25.29
C GLU A 312 4.58 -0.69 24.81
N GLY A 313 4.06 -1.80 24.28
CA GLY A 313 2.66 -1.96 23.85
C GLY A 313 2.41 -1.57 22.39
N TYR A 314 1.15 -1.24 22.10
CA TYR A 314 0.66 -0.85 20.78
C TYR A 314 0.67 0.67 20.58
N ALA A 315 0.86 1.10 19.34
CA ALA A 315 0.87 2.53 18.99
C ALA A 315 -0.53 3.17 19.06
N PHE A 316 -1.59 2.42 18.77
CA PHE A 316 -2.96 2.94 18.64
C PHE A 316 -4.01 2.15 19.46
N PHE A 317 -3.57 1.42 20.49
CA PHE A 317 -4.45 0.64 21.35
C PHE A 317 -3.95 0.63 22.79
N ASP A 318 -4.87 0.86 23.73
CA ASP A 318 -4.58 0.85 25.16
C ASP A 318 -5.18 -0.44 25.78
N PRO A 319 -4.36 -1.41 26.22
CA PRO A 319 -4.87 -2.63 26.82
C PRO A 319 -5.58 -2.39 28.16
N ASP A 320 -5.36 -1.25 28.81
CA ASP A 320 -5.99 -0.93 30.10
C ASP A 320 -7.43 -0.40 29.95
N CYS A 321 -7.95 -0.30 28.71
CA CYS A 321 -9.35 0.03 28.44
C CYS A 321 -10.06 -0.97 27.51
N PRO A 322 -10.23 -2.25 27.90
CA PRO A 322 -10.88 -3.26 27.05
C PRO A 322 -12.37 -2.98 26.78
N THR A 323 -13.01 -2.11 27.57
CA THR A 323 -14.41 -1.69 27.36
C THR A 323 -14.54 -0.41 26.53
N CYS A 324 -13.43 0.22 26.12
CA CYS A 324 -13.48 1.38 25.25
C CYS A 324 -14.07 1.00 23.88
N ALA A 325 -14.83 1.93 23.29
CA ALA A 325 -15.33 1.75 21.93
C ALA A 325 -14.15 1.71 20.96
N THR A 326 -14.02 0.60 20.26
CA THR A 326 -12.95 0.34 19.30
C THR A 326 -13.33 0.80 17.90
N ASN A 327 -12.34 1.26 17.13
CA ASN A 327 -12.50 1.76 15.75
C ASN A 327 -13.56 2.86 15.60
N ALA A 328 -13.80 3.63 16.66
CA ALA A 328 -14.77 4.72 16.65
C ALA A 328 -14.10 6.05 16.33
N ALA A 329 -14.50 6.67 15.22
CA ALA A 329 -14.06 8.03 14.88
C ALA A 329 -14.53 9.02 15.94
N SER A 330 -13.65 9.95 16.32
CA SER A 330 -14.03 11.04 17.22
C SER A 330 -14.92 12.04 16.49
N THR A 331 -16.10 12.33 17.04
CA THR A 331 -16.94 13.44 16.58
C THR A 331 -16.46 14.80 17.10
N LYS A 332 -15.42 14.82 17.94
CA LYS A 332 -14.90 16.03 18.56
C LYS A 332 -13.98 16.77 17.60
N ARG A 333 -13.97 18.10 17.71
CA ARG A 333 -13.04 18.95 16.98
C ARG A 333 -11.69 18.98 17.69
N TRP A 334 -10.68 18.43 17.02
CA TRP A 334 -9.30 18.45 17.49
C TRP A 334 -8.55 19.65 16.93
N SER A 335 -7.56 20.12 17.66
CA SER A 335 -6.60 21.13 17.19
C SER A 335 -5.16 20.70 17.48
N TRP A 336 -4.22 21.34 16.81
CA TRP A 336 -2.79 21.11 16.94
C TRP A 336 -2.15 22.17 17.84
N ALA A 337 -1.40 21.72 18.84
CA ALA A 337 -0.49 22.56 19.60
C ALA A 337 0.88 22.71 18.93
N ASP A 338 1.71 23.63 19.41
CA ASP A 338 3.09 23.81 18.99
C ASP A 338 4.10 22.90 19.73
N THR A 339 3.63 22.16 20.74
CA THR A 339 4.43 21.34 21.64
C THR A 339 3.75 19.99 21.91
N ALA A 340 4.56 18.93 21.97
CA ALA A 340 4.08 17.57 22.22
C ALA A 340 3.53 17.40 23.66
N PRO A 341 2.49 16.56 23.88
CA PRO A 341 1.65 15.90 22.88
C PRO A 341 0.98 16.91 21.96
N PHE A 342 0.93 16.68 20.65
CA PHE A 342 0.46 17.72 19.72
C PHE A 342 -1.07 17.81 19.62
N ALA A 343 -1.79 16.73 19.92
CA ALA A 343 -3.25 16.75 19.87
C ALA A 343 -3.83 17.53 21.05
N ARG A 344 -4.84 18.36 20.76
CA ARG A 344 -5.61 19.11 21.76
C ARG A 344 -7.09 18.88 21.56
N LEU A 345 -7.76 18.63 22.67
CA LEU A 345 -9.20 18.66 22.79
C LEU A 345 -9.57 19.73 23.80
N ASN A 346 -10.27 20.78 23.36
CA ASN A 346 -10.67 21.90 24.22
C ASN A 346 -9.50 22.51 25.01
N GLY A 347 -8.33 22.63 24.37
CA GLY A 347 -7.14 23.24 24.96
C GLY A 347 -6.29 22.32 25.84
N SER A 348 -6.64 21.04 25.97
CA SER A 348 -5.90 20.07 26.79
C SER A 348 -5.43 18.87 25.96
N PRO A 349 -4.29 18.24 26.29
CA PRO A 349 -3.93 16.94 25.74
C PRO A 349 -5.06 15.93 25.89
N PRO A 350 -5.18 14.94 24.99
CA PRO A 350 -6.21 13.90 25.11
C PRO A 350 -6.04 13.08 26.39
N ASP A 351 -7.13 12.89 27.13
CA ASP A 351 -7.17 11.93 28.25
C ASP A 351 -7.01 10.47 27.77
N ARG A 352 -7.28 10.22 26.48
CA ARG A 352 -7.14 8.91 25.83
C ARG A 352 -6.86 9.06 24.34
N ALA A 353 -6.02 8.16 23.84
CA ALA A 353 -5.75 7.99 22.43
C ALA A 353 -6.92 7.34 21.67
N SER A 354 -6.76 7.18 20.36
CA SER A 354 -7.62 6.28 19.59
C SER A 354 -7.53 4.85 20.14
N GLN A 355 -8.59 4.07 19.99
CA GLN A 355 -8.66 2.67 20.39
C GLN A 355 -8.92 1.82 19.17
N ILE A 356 -7.86 1.38 18.51
CA ILE A 356 -7.95 0.73 17.20
C ILE A 356 -7.63 -0.76 17.34
N VAL A 357 -8.40 -1.59 16.64
CA VAL A 357 -8.20 -3.03 16.50
C VAL A 357 -8.34 -3.44 15.04
N ARG A 358 -7.64 -4.49 14.62
CA ARG A 358 -7.78 -5.04 13.27
C ARG A 358 -9.03 -5.90 13.16
N CYS A 359 -9.92 -5.53 12.24
CA CYS A 359 -11.16 -6.26 11.96
C CYS A 359 -10.97 -7.52 11.09
N TRP A 360 -10.01 -7.49 10.16
CA TRP A 360 -9.80 -8.56 9.18
C TRP A 360 -8.53 -9.32 9.47
N ASP A 361 -8.60 -10.64 9.51
CA ASP A 361 -7.42 -11.48 9.67
C ASP A 361 -6.49 -11.36 8.45
N ILE A 362 -5.18 -11.44 8.69
CA ILE A 362 -4.22 -11.67 7.59
C ILE A 362 -4.47 -13.08 7.05
N PHE A 363 -4.53 -13.21 5.73
CA PHE A 363 -4.75 -14.52 5.11
C PHE A 363 -3.64 -15.50 5.51
N PRO A 364 -3.94 -16.76 5.86
CA PRO A 364 -2.92 -17.69 6.36
C PRO A 364 -1.70 -17.82 5.45
N ARG A 365 -1.88 -17.84 4.12
CA ARG A 365 -0.73 -17.91 3.20
C ARG A 365 0.11 -16.63 3.22
N THR A 366 -0.53 -15.47 3.32
CA THR A 366 0.15 -14.17 3.47
C THR A 366 0.93 -14.11 4.78
N ASP A 367 0.38 -14.66 5.87
CA ASP A 367 1.08 -14.75 7.15
C ASP A 367 2.30 -15.69 7.11
N GLU A 368 2.18 -16.84 6.43
CA GLU A 368 3.33 -17.72 6.16
C GLU A 368 4.43 -17.03 5.34
N ILE A 369 4.06 -16.17 4.38
CA ILE A 369 5.00 -15.37 3.59
C ILE A 369 5.62 -14.28 4.46
N ASN A 370 4.83 -13.58 5.30
CA ASN A 370 5.35 -12.63 6.28
C ASN A 370 6.45 -13.27 7.14
N ALA A 371 6.22 -14.47 7.68
CA ALA A 371 7.20 -15.18 8.49
C ALA A 371 8.51 -15.47 7.72
N GLN A 372 8.43 -15.82 6.43
CA GLN A 372 9.61 -16.02 5.57
C GLN A 372 10.41 -14.74 5.39
N TRP A 373 9.72 -13.62 5.13
CA TRP A 373 10.37 -12.31 4.98
C TRP A 373 10.93 -11.79 6.30
N HIS A 374 10.25 -12.00 7.43
CA HIS A 374 10.79 -11.63 8.75
C HIS A 374 12.11 -12.35 9.04
N ALA A 375 12.21 -13.64 8.68
CA ALA A 375 13.44 -14.40 8.80
C ALA A 375 14.54 -13.86 7.85
N ALA A 376 14.21 -13.59 6.59
CA ALA A 376 15.16 -13.05 5.62
C ALA A 376 15.62 -11.61 5.93
N LEU A 377 14.79 -10.83 6.62
CA LEU A 377 15.04 -9.44 7.02
C LEU A 377 15.55 -9.31 8.46
N ALA A 378 15.89 -10.43 9.11
CA ALA A 378 16.40 -10.44 10.48
C ALA A 378 17.62 -9.51 10.61
N GLY A 379 17.63 -8.68 11.65
CA GLY A 379 18.67 -7.66 11.86
C GLY A 379 18.43 -6.33 11.15
N SER A 380 17.34 -6.21 10.36
CA SER A 380 16.88 -4.93 9.81
C SER A 380 15.61 -4.43 10.50
N VAL A 381 15.37 -3.12 10.46
CA VAL A 381 14.12 -2.50 10.93
C VAL A 381 12.89 -3.02 10.18
N LEU A 382 13.07 -3.50 8.94
CA LEU A 382 11.98 -4.01 8.10
C LEU A 382 11.31 -5.27 8.68
N THR A 383 11.97 -6.01 9.57
CA THR A 383 11.38 -7.18 10.26
C THR A 383 10.18 -6.81 11.16
N ASN A 384 10.01 -5.53 11.49
CA ASN A 384 8.91 -5.04 12.31
C ASN A 384 7.65 -4.67 11.49
N TYR A 385 7.67 -4.90 10.18
CA TYR A 385 6.54 -4.64 9.28
C TYR A 385 5.91 -5.94 8.80
N GLN A 386 4.65 -5.89 8.37
CA GLN A 386 3.94 -7.04 7.82
C GLN A 386 3.07 -6.62 6.64
N LEU A 387 2.98 -7.49 5.64
CA LEU A 387 1.98 -7.37 4.59
C LEU A 387 0.63 -7.75 5.19
N VAL A 388 -0.35 -6.85 5.09
CA VAL A 388 -1.73 -7.14 5.49
C VAL A 388 -2.43 -7.94 4.41
N SER A 389 -2.31 -7.50 3.16
CA SER A 389 -2.77 -8.21 1.97
C SER A 389 -2.26 -7.51 0.71
N THR A 390 -2.26 -8.24 -0.40
CA THR A 390 -2.16 -7.68 -1.74
C THR A 390 -3.48 -7.81 -2.46
N GLN A 391 -4.09 -6.69 -2.84
CA GLN A 391 -5.32 -6.68 -3.63
C GLN A 391 -5.02 -6.55 -5.12
N TRP A 392 -5.69 -7.33 -5.95
CA TRP A 392 -5.52 -7.36 -7.40
C TRP A 392 -6.85 -7.65 -8.08
N ARG A 393 -6.98 -7.45 -9.40
CA ARG A 393 -8.21 -7.79 -10.13
C ARG A 393 -8.23 -9.28 -10.50
N GLY A 394 -8.86 -10.10 -9.68
CA GLY A 394 -8.97 -11.54 -9.94
C GLY A 394 -10.30 -12.01 -10.56
N ALA A 395 -11.32 -11.16 -10.63
CA ALA A 395 -12.62 -11.53 -11.19
C ALA A 395 -13.14 -10.51 -12.19
N ASN A 396 -14.16 -10.89 -12.97
CA ASN A 396 -14.96 -9.91 -13.68
C ASN A 396 -15.81 -9.10 -12.70
N ALA A 397 -16.16 -7.87 -13.09
CA ALA A 397 -17.05 -7.02 -12.30
C ALA A 397 -18.40 -7.73 -12.05
N SER A 398 -18.85 -7.71 -10.80
CA SER A 398 -20.13 -8.28 -10.36
C SER A 398 -20.71 -7.46 -9.21
N ALA A 399 -21.96 -7.71 -8.83
CA ALA A 399 -22.55 -7.04 -7.66
C ALA A 399 -21.81 -7.32 -6.33
N MET A 400 -21.02 -8.40 -6.27
CA MET A 400 -20.21 -8.74 -5.11
C MET A 400 -18.80 -8.15 -5.19
N PHE A 401 -18.24 -8.07 -6.40
CA PHE A 401 -16.91 -7.57 -6.72
C PHE A 401 -17.06 -6.46 -7.75
N GLU A 402 -17.39 -5.25 -7.31
CA GLU A 402 -17.77 -4.14 -8.19
C GLU A 402 -16.70 -3.86 -9.25
N HIS A 403 -15.44 -4.13 -8.91
CA HIS A 403 -14.27 -3.93 -9.77
C HIS A 403 -13.43 -5.20 -9.94
N GLY A 404 -13.97 -6.36 -9.58
CA GLY A 404 -13.28 -7.65 -9.70
C GLY A 404 -12.16 -7.84 -8.68
N GLU A 405 -12.16 -7.08 -7.59
CA GLU A 405 -11.08 -6.97 -6.62
C GLU A 405 -10.97 -8.18 -5.67
N VAL A 406 -9.75 -8.68 -5.47
CA VAL A 406 -9.47 -9.89 -4.69
C VAL A 406 -8.29 -9.63 -3.77
N PRO A 407 -8.43 -9.81 -2.43
CA PRO A 407 -9.68 -10.04 -1.70
C PRO A 407 -10.71 -8.91 -1.85
N ARG A 408 -11.98 -9.23 -1.59
CA ARG A 408 -13.05 -8.22 -1.52
C ARG A 408 -12.88 -7.25 -0.36
N TYR A 409 -12.45 -7.75 0.79
CA TYR A 409 -12.35 -6.98 2.03
C TYR A 409 -10.90 -6.94 2.50
N VAL A 410 -10.41 -5.72 2.68
CA VAL A 410 -9.07 -5.43 3.19
C VAL A 410 -9.06 -3.99 3.68
N SER A 411 -8.36 -3.73 4.78
CA SER A 411 -8.20 -2.39 5.32
C SER A 411 -6.86 -2.27 6.04
N ASN A 412 -6.18 -1.14 5.86
CA ASN A 412 -5.05 -0.77 6.69
C ASN A 412 -5.56 -0.06 7.95
N THR A 413 -5.09 -0.48 9.12
CA THR A 413 -5.56 0.07 10.41
C THR A 413 -5.14 1.51 10.65
N THR A 414 -4.27 2.07 9.81
CA THR A 414 -3.80 3.47 9.90
C THR A 414 -4.17 4.32 8.69
N LEU A 415 -4.56 3.71 7.54
CA LEU A 415 -4.99 4.44 6.34
C LEU A 415 -6.52 4.39 6.13
N GLU A 416 -7.18 3.32 6.58
CA GLU A 416 -8.64 3.11 6.54
C GLU A 416 -9.25 2.78 7.92
N THR A 417 -8.59 3.23 8.99
CA THR A 417 -8.94 3.04 10.43
C THR A 417 -10.43 2.93 10.72
N TYR A 418 -11.25 3.89 10.26
CA TYR A 418 -12.67 4.00 10.58
C TYR A 418 -13.60 3.53 9.44
N LEU A 419 -13.00 2.98 8.38
CA LEU A 419 -13.69 2.39 7.22
C LEU A 419 -13.51 0.86 7.17
N GLN A 420 -12.87 0.23 8.16
CA GLN A 420 -12.55 -1.20 8.14
C GLN A 420 -13.77 -2.12 7.91
N TYR A 421 -14.96 -1.70 8.32
CA TYR A 421 -16.21 -2.45 8.16
C TYR A 421 -17.16 -1.82 7.13
N ASP A 422 -16.70 -0.82 6.37
CA ASP A 422 -17.47 -0.23 5.28
C ASP A 422 -17.71 -1.28 4.19
N LYS A 423 -18.91 -1.30 3.61
CA LYS A 423 -19.27 -2.22 2.52
C LYS A 423 -18.50 -1.94 1.23
N THR A 424 -17.98 -0.73 1.08
CA THR A 424 -17.06 -0.30 0.02
C THR A 424 -15.58 -0.38 0.44
N GLY A 425 -15.32 -0.82 1.69
CA GLY A 425 -14.02 -0.89 2.37
C GLY A 425 -13.05 -1.91 1.75
N SER A 426 -12.62 -1.58 0.54
CA SER A 426 -11.61 -2.29 -0.23
C SER A 426 -10.82 -1.24 -1.00
N CYS A 427 -9.52 -1.45 -1.19
CA CYS A 427 -8.67 -0.43 -1.79
C CYS A 427 -9.09 -0.10 -3.24
N LEU A 428 -9.16 -1.12 -4.10
CA LEU A 428 -9.60 -0.98 -5.49
C LEU A 428 -11.07 -0.54 -5.59
N GLY A 429 -11.96 -1.04 -4.73
CA GLY A 429 -13.37 -0.63 -4.75
C GLY A 429 -13.56 0.84 -4.40
N CYS A 430 -12.91 1.33 -3.35
CA CYS A 430 -12.93 2.75 -2.99
C CYS A 430 -12.32 3.62 -4.10
N HIS A 431 -11.18 3.17 -4.66
CA HIS A 431 -10.45 3.94 -5.66
C HIS A 431 -11.06 3.92 -7.06
N ALA A 432 -11.94 2.98 -7.38
CA ALA A 432 -12.54 2.90 -8.70
C ALA A 432 -13.41 4.11 -9.06
N GLY A 433 -13.99 4.77 -8.05
CA GLY A 433 -14.73 6.02 -8.21
C GLY A 433 -13.85 7.26 -8.41
N ALA A 434 -12.52 7.12 -8.40
CA ALA A 434 -11.61 8.25 -8.53
C ALA A 434 -11.78 8.96 -9.88
N ALA A 435 -11.95 10.27 -9.80
CA ALA A 435 -12.12 11.14 -10.94
C ALA A 435 -11.09 12.28 -10.96
N THR A 436 -10.83 12.81 -12.15
CA THR A 436 -10.11 14.07 -12.35
C THR A 436 -10.98 15.24 -11.87
N ALA A 437 -10.39 16.41 -11.65
CA ALA A 437 -11.14 17.64 -11.35
C ALA A 437 -12.12 18.00 -12.50
N ALA A 438 -11.82 17.58 -13.72
CA ALA A 438 -12.72 17.68 -14.89
C ALA A 438 -13.80 16.57 -14.97
N GLY A 439 -13.89 15.66 -13.98
CA GLY A 439 -14.95 14.66 -13.85
C GLY A 439 -14.75 13.37 -14.66
N GLN A 440 -13.59 13.16 -15.28
CA GLN A 440 -13.28 11.91 -15.98
C GLN A 440 -12.77 10.85 -15.01
N SER A 441 -12.90 9.55 -15.31
CA SER A 441 -12.21 8.53 -14.53
C SER A 441 -10.70 8.78 -14.50
N ALA A 442 -10.12 8.75 -13.30
CA ALA A 442 -8.69 9.00 -13.06
C ALA A 442 -7.86 7.72 -12.95
N ASN A 443 -8.35 6.59 -13.49
CA ASN A 443 -7.65 5.30 -13.47
C ASN A 443 -7.20 4.90 -12.05
N PHE A 444 -8.17 4.85 -11.12
CA PHE A 444 -8.00 4.42 -9.72
C PHE A 444 -7.15 5.33 -8.82
N THR A 445 -6.89 6.59 -9.21
CA THR A 445 -6.13 7.52 -8.35
C THR A 445 -6.86 8.83 -8.05
N PHE A 446 -6.97 9.16 -6.76
CA PHE A 446 -7.50 10.45 -6.29
C PHE A 446 -6.48 11.61 -6.44
N LEU A 447 -5.26 11.35 -6.93
CA LEU A 447 -4.25 12.39 -7.14
C LEU A 447 -4.74 13.54 -8.03
N LEU A 448 -5.59 13.24 -9.01
CA LEU A 448 -6.04 14.18 -10.03
C LEU A 448 -7.31 14.96 -9.66
N GLN A 449 -7.94 14.64 -8.52
CA GLN A 449 -9.28 15.14 -8.18
C GLN A 449 -9.31 16.62 -7.80
N ASN A 450 -8.22 17.13 -7.22
CA ASN A 450 -8.15 18.47 -6.63
C ASN A 450 -7.21 19.40 -7.39
N ALA A 451 -7.05 19.17 -8.70
CA ALA A 451 -6.28 20.07 -9.54
C ALA A 451 -6.98 21.44 -9.65
N ASP A 452 -6.25 22.53 -9.48
CA ASP A 452 -6.75 23.91 -9.58
C ASP A 452 -6.47 24.61 -10.92
#